data_AF-A0A085BPN0-F1
#
_entry.id   AF-A0A085BPN0-F1
#
_cell.length_a   1.000
_cell.length_b   1.000
_cell.length_c   1.000
_cell.angle_alpha   90.00
_cell.angle_beta   90.00
_cell.angle_gamma   90.00
#
_symmetry.space_group_name_H-M   'P 1'
#
loop_
_entity.id
_entity.type
_entity.pdbx_description
1 polymer ?
#
loop_
_entity_poly.entity_id
_entity_poly.type
_entity_poly.pdbx_seq_one_letter_code
_entity_poly.pdbx_strand_id
1 'polypeptide(L)'
;MDNVSLIIESFNDWGKPWTFYEFVMNNSQISEKEKDEFLTNYKGASEFELWNFSDLSEGVKKSTLYLKTTTQLTDEAINRIVNAIAYEWR
;
A
#
# COMPACT_ATOMS: atom_id res chain seq x y z
N MET A 1 -5.90 -3.00 -16.18
CA MET A 1 -4.92 -2.68 -15.13
C MET A 1 -4.90 -1.17 -15.04
N ASP A 2 -5.27 -0.64 -13.90
CA ASP A 2 -5.24 0.80 -13.64
C ASP A 2 -3.79 1.28 -13.53
N ASN A 3 -3.57 2.54 -13.89
CA ASN A 3 -2.24 3.12 -14.04
C ASN A 3 -1.50 3.21 -12.68
N VAL A 4 -2.25 3.45 -11.60
CA VAL A 4 -1.70 3.45 -10.23
C VAL A 4 -1.16 2.08 -9.82
N SER A 5 -1.82 0.96 -10.17
CA SER A 5 -1.27 -0.38 -9.91
C SER A 5 0.06 -0.58 -10.62
N LEU A 6 0.20 -0.16 -11.88
CA LEU A 6 1.47 -0.28 -12.61
C LEU A 6 2.61 0.49 -11.93
N ILE A 7 2.33 1.70 -11.43
CA ILE A 7 3.32 2.47 -10.68
C ILE A 7 3.69 1.74 -9.39
N ILE A 8 2.71 1.31 -8.59
CA ILE A 8 2.97 0.57 -7.34
C ILE A 8 3.83 -0.67 -7.60
N GLU A 9 3.47 -1.47 -8.61
CA GLU A 9 4.16 -2.70 -9.00
C GLU A 9 5.60 -2.44 -9.46
N SER A 10 5.86 -1.27 -10.04
CA SER A 10 7.19 -0.88 -10.53
C SER A 10 8.19 -0.50 -9.43
N PHE A 11 7.73 -0.27 -8.19
CA PHE A 11 8.62 0.03 -7.07
C PHE A 11 9.57 -1.14 -6.81
N ASN A 12 10.89 -0.91 -6.79
CA ASN A 12 11.88 -1.98 -6.65
C ASN A 12 12.93 -1.77 -5.55
N ASP A 13 12.98 -0.60 -4.89
CA ASP A 13 13.96 -0.31 -3.83
C ASP A 13 13.49 -0.89 -2.48
N TRP A 14 13.30 -2.20 -2.42
CA TRP A 14 12.92 -2.91 -1.17
C TRP A 14 14.03 -2.93 -0.12
N GLY A 15 15.22 -2.44 -0.44
CA GLY A 15 16.23 -2.09 0.55
C GLY A 15 15.86 -0.84 1.36
N LYS A 16 14.92 -0.03 0.87
CA LYS A 16 14.35 1.15 1.54
C LYS A 16 12.81 1.18 1.45
N PRO A 17 12.08 0.24 2.07
CA PRO A 17 10.62 0.16 1.95
C PRO A 17 9.89 1.44 2.38
N TRP A 18 10.44 2.20 3.33
CA TRP A 18 9.87 3.48 3.79
C TRP A 18 9.80 4.56 2.69
N THR A 19 10.52 4.40 1.58
CA THR A 19 10.43 5.32 0.42
C THR A 19 9.27 5.01 -0.52
N PHE A 20 8.58 3.88 -0.33
CA PHE A 20 7.50 3.42 -1.19
C PHE A 20 6.38 4.46 -1.33
N TYR A 21 5.92 5.02 -0.21
CA TYR A 21 4.83 6.00 -0.21
C TYR A 21 5.21 7.25 -1.02
N GLU A 22 6.39 7.81 -0.76
CA GLU A 22 6.90 8.97 -1.49
C GLU A 22 7.10 8.67 -2.98
N PHE A 23 7.57 7.47 -3.32
CA PHE A 23 7.75 7.03 -4.70
C PHE A 23 6.42 7.07 -5.48
N VAL A 24 5.32 6.56 -4.90
CA VAL A 24 4.01 6.60 -5.56
C VAL A 24 3.48 8.04 -5.62
N MET A 25 3.50 8.78 -4.50
CA MET A 25 2.93 10.13 -4.42
C MET A 25 3.64 11.16 -5.31
N ASN A 26 4.95 11.02 -5.51
CA ASN A 26 5.74 11.91 -6.36
C ASN A 26 5.75 11.49 -7.84
N ASN A 27 5.09 10.38 -8.19
CA ASN A 27 5.09 9.91 -9.56
C ASN A 27 4.25 10.84 -10.47
N SER A 28 4.87 11.37 -11.52
CA SER A 28 4.22 12.30 -12.46
C SER A 28 3.31 11.63 -13.48
N GLN A 29 3.29 10.29 -13.53
CA GLN A 29 2.49 9.52 -14.50
C GLN A 29 1.08 9.22 -13.98
N ILE A 30 0.80 9.43 -12.69
CA ILE A 30 -0.54 9.31 -12.10
C ILE A 30 -1.11 10.70 -11.80
N SER A 31 -2.42 10.83 -12.00
CA SER A 31 -3.18 12.06 -11.74
C SER A 31 -3.34 12.35 -10.25
N GLU A 32 -3.66 13.59 -9.90
CA GLU A 32 -3.96 13.97 -8.50
C GLU A 32 -5.14 13.16 -7.93
N LYS A 33 -6.15 12.84 -8.75
CA LYS A 33 -7.26 11.97 -8.31
C LYS A 33 -6.79 10.57 -7.94
N GLU A 34 -5.90 9.97 -8.73
CA GLU A 34 -5.33 8.65 -8.43
C GLU A 34 -4.43 8.69 -7.19
N LYS A 35 -3.71 9.80 -6.96
CA LYS A 35 -2.94 10.02 -5.73
C LYS A 35 -3.85 10.14 -4.50
N ASP A 36 -4.96 10.87 -4.61
CA ASP A 36 -5.95 10.98 -3.53
C ASP A 36 -6.59 9.63 -3.19
N GLU A 37 -6.89 8.83 -4.21
CA GLU A 37 -7.40 7.46 -4.04
C GLU A 37 -6.35 6.57 -3.38
N PHE A 38 -5.10 6.58 -3.87
CA PHE A 38 -3.98 5.86 -3.24
C PHE A 38 -3.77 6.30 -1.79
N LEU A 39 -3.76 7.60 -1.51
CA LEU A 39 -3.60 8.15 -0.16
C LEU A 39 -4.67 7.65 0.80
N THR A 40 -5.93 7.68 0.35
CA THR A 40 -7.08 7.21 1.15
C THR A 40 -6.92 5.73 1.49
N ASN A 41 -6.59 4.92 0.49
CA ASN A 41 -6.41 3.47 0.65
C ASN A 41 -5.20 3.13 1.52
N TYR A 42 -4.08 3.84 1.32
CA TYR A 42 -2.85 3.65 2.08
C TYR A 42 -3.07 3.97 3.57
N LYS A 43 -3.71 5.11 3.87
CA LYS A 43 -4.08 5.48 5.25
C LYS A 43 -5.00 4.44 5.88
N GLY A 44 -6.09 4.07 5.20
CA GLY A 44 -7.03 3.07 5.68
C GLY A 44 -6.39 1.70 5.95
N ALA A 45 -5.45 1.29 5.08
CA ALA A 45 -4.70 0.06 5.23
C ALA A 45 -3.62 0.12 6.33
N SER A 46 -3.29 1.32 6.81
CA SER A 46 -2.30 1.59 7.87
C SER A 46 -2.95 1.81 9.24
N GLU A 47 -4.28 1.78 9.33
CA GLU A 47 -5.00 2.04 10.59
C GLU A 47 -4.62 1.08 11.70
N PHE A 48 -4.49 1.60 12.93
CA PHE A 48 -4.02 0.86 14.10
C PHE A 48 -4.83 -0.42 14.36
N GLU A 49 -6.14 -0.41 14.16
CA GLU A 49 -7.03 -1.55 14.36
C GLU A 49 -6.69 -2.75 13.45
N LEU A 50 -6.00 -2.50 12.33
CA LEU A 50 -5.54 -3.55 11.43
C LEU A 50 -4.22 -4.15 11.91
N TRP A 51 -3.38 -3.41 12.64
CA TRP A 51 -2.00 -3.80 12.95
C TRP A 51 -1.71 -4.04 14.44
N ASN A 52 -2.61 -3.67 15.35
CA ASN A 52 -2.45 -3.84 16.80
C ASN A 52 -2.66 -5.30 17.26
N PHE A 53 -1.80 -6.19 16.77
CA PHE A 53 -1.77 -7.60 17.11
C PHE A 53 -0.34 -7.98 17.49
N SER A 54 -0.21 -8.97 18.39
CA SER A 54 1.11 -9.47 18.81
C SER A 54 1.91 -10.12 17.68
N ASP A 55 1.21 -10.57 16.62
CA ASP A 55 1.80 -11.19 15.44
C ASP A 55 1.57 -10.29 14.22
N LEU A 56 2.67 -9.83 13.63
CA LEU A 56 2.68 -9.02 12.40
C LEU A 56 1.95 -9.71 11.24
N SER A 57 1.95 -11.05 11.20
CA SER A 57 1.27 -11.83 10.15
C SER A 57 -0.25 -11.60 10.15
N GLU A 58 -0.83 -11.29 11.31
CA GLU A 58 -2.25 -10.96 11.42
C GLU A 58 -2.54 -9.57 10.84
N GLY A 59 -1.64 -8.61 11.08
CA GLY A 59 -1.73 -7.28 10.49
C GLY A 59 -1.66 -7.30 8.97
N VAL A 60 -0.71 -8.07 8.42
CA VAL A 60 -0.58 -8.30 6.98
C VAL A 60 -1.88 -8.86 6.39
N LYS A 61 -2.48 -9.88 7.00
CA LYS A 61 -3.74 -10.48 6.52
C LYS A 61 -4.90 -9.47 6.55
N LYS A 62 -5.05 -8.73 7.64
CA LYS A 62 -6.16 -7.77 7.81
C LYS A 62 -6.03 -6.58 6.86
N SER A 63 -4.83 -6.02 6.71
CA SER A 63 -4.55 -4.94 5.77
C SER A 63 -4.74 -5.39 4.32
N THR A 64 -4.29 -6.60 3.97
CA THR A 64 -4.55 -7.21 2.66
C THR A 64 -6.04 -7.36 2.38
N LEU A 65 -6.81 -7.91 3.35
CA LEU A 65 -8.25 -8.08 3.20
C LEU A 65 -8.95 -6.74 3.04
N TYR A 66 -8.59 -5.73 3.84
CA TYR A 66 -9.11 -4.37 3.72
C TYR A 66 -8.97 -3.87 2.28
N LEU A 67 -7.74 -3.86 1.74
CA LEU A 67 -7.47 -3.35 0.39
C LEU A 67 -8.19 -4.14 -0.71
N LYS A 68 -8.30 -5.48 -0.57
CA LYS A 68 -9.07 -6.31 -1.51
C LYS A 68 -10.57 -5.98 -1.51
N THR A 69 -11.09 -5.45 -0.41
CA THR A 69 -12.52 -5.10 -0.29
C THR A 69 -12.82 -3.64 -0.62
N THR A 70 -11.85 -2.74 -0.50
CA THR A 70 -12.04 -1.29 -0.67
C THR A 70 -11.49 -0.75 -1.98
N THR A 71 -10.67 -1.51 -2.70
CA THR A 71 -9.96 -1.05 -3.91
C THR A 71 -10.16 -2.00 -5.09
N GLN A 72 -9.80 -1.53 -6.30
CA GLN A 72 -9.70 -2.36 -7.50
C GLN A 72 -8.24 -2.64 -7.89
N LEU A 73 -7.30 -2.43 -6.97
CA LEU A 73 -5.89 -2.69 -7.18
C LEU A 73 -5.66 -4.18 -7.44
N THR A 74 -4.60 -4.48 -8.15
CA THR A 74 -4.17 -5.86 -8.38
C THR A 74 -3.64 -6.50 -7.09
N ASP A 75 -3.64 -7.83 -7.03
CA ASP A 75 -3.09 -8.56 -5.88
C ASP A 75 -1.60 -8.23 -5.64
N GLU A 76 -0.82 -8.02 -6.70
CA GLU A 76 0.59 -7.62 -6.58
C GLU A 76 0.71 -6.20 -6.01
N ALA A 77 -0.08 -5.24 -6.51
CA ALA A 77 -0.05 -3.88 -5.98
C ALA A 77 -0.45 -3.84 -4.50
N ILE A 78 -1.48 -4.59 -4.12
CA ILE A 78 -1.89 -4.76 -2.72
C ILE A 78 -0.74 -5.33 -1.88
N ASN A 79 -0.08 -6.39 -2.34
CA ASN A 79 1.07 -6.96 -1.63
C ASN A 79 2.19 -5.94 -1.43
N ARG A 80 2.47 -5.08 -2.43
CA ARG A 80 3.50 -4.04 -2.29
C ARG A 80 3.12 -2.98 -1.25
N ILE A 81 1.88 -2.53 -1.26
CA ILE A 81 1.38 -1.59 -0.25
C ILE A 81 1.51 -2.20 1.16
N VAL A 82 1.00 -3.42 1.35
CA VAL A 82 0.99 -4.08 2.66
C VAL A 82 2.42 -4.34 3.16
N ASN A 83 3.34 -4.72 2.28
CA ASN A 83 4.76 -4.91 2.65
C ASN A 83 5.42 -3.61 3.10
N ALA A 84 5.12 -2.49 2.42
CA ALA A 84 5.62 -1.19 2.83
C ALA A 84 5.07 -0.79 4.21
N ILE A 85 3.77 -0.95 4.44
CA ILE A 85 3.13 -0.64 5.73
C ILE A 85 3.66 -1.57 6.84
N ALA A 86 3.79 -2.86 6.57
CA ALA A 86 4.30 -3.83 7.55
C ALA A 86 5.71 -3.48 8.06
N TYR A 87 6.52 -2.81 7.24
CA TYR A 87 7.82 -2.29 7.65
C TYR A 87 7.70 -1.17 8.69
N GLU A 88 6.66 -0.34 8.60
CA GLU A 88 6.41 0.76 9.55
C GLU A 88 5.91 0.26 10.92
N TRP A 89 5.26 -0.90 10.96
CA TRP A 89 4.74 -1.54 12.18
C TRP A 89 5.71 -2.53 12.84
N ARG A 90 6.88 -2.73 12.24
CA ARG A 90 7.92 -3.62 12.78
C ARG A 90 8.76 -2.93 13.84
#